data_AF-K2QPN0-F1
#
_entry.id   AF-K2QPN0-F1
#
_cell.length_a   1.000
_cell.length_b   1.000
_cell.length_c   1.000
_cell.angle_alpha   90.00
_cell.angle_beta   90.00
_cell.angle_gamma   90.00
#
_symmetry.space_group_name_H-M   'P 1'
#
loop_
_entity.id
_entity.type
_entity.pdbx_description
1 polymer ?
#
loop_
_entity_poly.entity_id
_entity_poly.type
_entity_poly.pdbx_seq_one_letter_code
_entity_poly.pdbx_strand_id
1 'polypeptide(L)'
;GSDILRGEDGDDVVSGGDGNDVINAGQGDDEVHAGGGNDIVFGGAGADLIFGDAGNDVIEGGAGDDRVWAGAGDDTVIATLNDGNDVYYGEDGIDTLDYAATSANLTVDLGNGFNQRGSVSGGTTGSDTFYGFENFIGGFGHDTITASSAVNVIDGGLGDDVFKFTSAANANGDTIYGFQTGDRIDFTGMGAMK
;
A
#
# COMPACT_ATOMS: atom_id res chain seq x y z
N GLY A 1 3.59 26.03 -2.09
CA GLY A 1 2.48 26.70 -2.81
C GLY A 1 1.65 25.58 -3.37
N SER A 2 1.16 25.61 -4.60
CA SER A 2 1.02 24.33 -5.31
C SER A 2 2.10 24.33 -6.36
N ASP A 3 3.02 23.39 -6.26
CA ASP A 3 4.28 23.33 -6.97
C ASP A 3 4.41 22.03 -7.77
N ILE A 4 5.30 22.04 -8.77
CA ILE A 4 5.70 20.83 -9.52
C ILE A 4 7.20 20.72 -9.41
N LEU A 5 7.69 19.68 -8.74
CA LEU A 5 9.09 19.47 -8.41
C LEU A 5 9.65 18.26 -9.15
N ARG A 6 10.93 18.35 -9.55
CA ARG A 6 11.69 17.29 -10.21
C ARG A 6 13.11 17.24 -9.65
N GLY A 7 13.56 16.09 -9.16
CA GLY A 7 14.97 15.85 -8.79
C GLY A 7 15.83 15.54 -10.02
N GLU A 8 15.31 14.72 -10.92
CA GLU A 8 15.93 14.25 -12.17
C GLU A 8 16.93 13.10 -11.94
N ASP A 9 18.21 13.26 -12.28
CA ASP A 9 19.22 12.20 -12.11
C ASP A 9 20.13 12.52 -10.91
N GLY A 10 20.36 11.52 -10.06
CA GLY A 10 21.22 11.56 -8.88
C GLY A 10 20.43 11.56 -7.58
N ASP A 11 21.12 11.31 -6.46
CA ASP A 11 20.51 11.29 -5.13
C ASP A 11 20.12 12.72 -4.71
N ASP A 12 18.82 13.00 -4.62
CA ASP A 12 18.25 14.32 -4.35
C ASP A 12 17.58 14.42 -2.98
N VAL A 13 17.44 15.67 -2.51
CA VAL A 13 16.56 16.02 -1.38
C VAL A 13 15.50 16.98 -1.89
N VAL A 14 14.26 16.51 -1.96
CA VAL A 14 13.12 17.26 -2.52
C VAL A 14 12.15 17.64 -1.40
N SER A 15 11.69 18.90 -1.40
CA SER A 15 10.72 19.39 -0.42
C SER A 15 9.63 20.24 -1.08
N GLY A 16 8.37 19.83 -0.94
CA GLY A 16 7.18 20.53 -1.46
C GLY A 16 6.79 21.75 -0.62
N GLY A 17 6.61 21.53 0.68
CA GLY A 17 6.25 22.58 1.63
C GLY A 17 4.73 22.65 1.83
N ASP A 18 4.18 23.86 2.02
CA ASP A 18 2.72 24.01 2.17
C ASP A 18 2.01 24.08 0.81
N GLY A 19 0.91 23.34 0.66
CA GLY A 19 -0.06 23.27 -0.42
C GLY A 19 0.11 22.00 -1.28
N ASN A 20 -0.79 21.79 -2.24
CA ASN A 20 -0.86 20.52 -2.96
C ASN A 20 0.18 20.47 -4.07
N ASP A 21 1.16 19.60 -3.96
CA ASP A 21 2.33 19.50 -4.81
C ASP A 21 2.34 18.23 -5.65
N VAL A 22 3.07 18.28 -6.77
CA VAL A 22 3.38 17.11 -7.59
C VAL A 22 4.89 16.95 -7.63
N ILE A 23 5.39 15.86 -7.05
CA ILE A 23 6.81 15.61 -6.84
C ILE A 23 7.23 14.37 -7.63
N ASN A 24 8.31 14.49 -8.39
CA ASN A 24 8.98 13.36 -9.03
C ASN A 24 10.47 13.42 -8.65
N ALA A 25 10.97 12.48 -7.85
CA ALA A 25 12.34 12.54 -7.37
C ALA A 25 13.31 12.11 -8.48
N GLY A 26 13.06 10.97 -9.12
CA GLY A 26 13.64 10.63 -10.42
C GLY A 26 14.49 9.36 -10.41
N GLN A 27 15.78 9.49 -10.62
CA GLN A 27 16.74 8.39 -10.57
C GLN A 27 17.76 8.67 -9.46
N GLY A 28 18.09 7.70 -8.63
CA GLY A 28 18.98 7.91 -7.50
C GLY A 28 18.29 7.51 -6.21
N ASP A 29 19.05 7.42 -5.11
CA ASP A 29 18.46 7.15 -3.80
C ASP A 29 18.00 8.49 -3.21
N ASP A 30 16.70 8.80 -3.29
CA ASP A 30 16.15 10.12 -3.01
C ASP A 30 15.56 10.26 -1.60
N GLU A 31 15.58 11.48 -1.05
CA GLU A 31 14.83 11.86 0.17
C GLU A 31 13.75 12.90 -0.17
N VAL A 32 12.48 12.53 -0.01
CA VAL A 32 11.33 13.38 -0.38
C VAL A 32 10.50 13.74 0.84
N HIS A 33 10.24 15.03 1.02
CA HIS A 33 9.30 15.58 2.03
C HIS A 33 8.19 16.34 1.31
N ALA A 34 7.00 15.75 1.19
CA ALA A 34 5.91 16.37 0.44
C ALA A 34 5.40 17.64 1.16
N GLY A 35 5.17 17.54 2.47
CA GLY A 35 4.89 18.67 3.33
C GLY A 35 3.41 18.71 3.72
N GLY A 36 2.81 19.89 3.76
CA GLY A 36 1.41 20.02 4.14
C GLY A 36 0.55 20.22 2.91
N GLY A 37 -0.34 19.31 2.56
CA GLY A 37 -1.10 19.39 1.33
C GLY A 37 -1.67 18.03 0.97
N ASN A 38 -2.44 17.96 -0.10
CA ASN A 38 -2.75 16.67 -0.70
C ASN A 38 -1.85 16.51 -1.91
N ASP A 39 -0.80 15.72 -1.75
CA ASP A 39 0.33 15.66 -2.65
C ASP A 39 0.29 14.41 -3.52
N ILE A 40 1.00 14.48 -4.64
CA ILE A 40 1.27 13.34 -5.50
C ILE A 40 2.77 13.17 -5.58
N VAL A 41 3.28 12.05 -5.07
CA VAL A 41 4.72 11.78 -4.97
C VAL A 41 5.09 10.54 -5.78
N PHE A 42 6.10 10.68 -6.62
CA PHE A 42 6.77 9.59 -7.33
C PHE A 42 8.24 9.59 -6.89
N GLY A 43 8.70 8.54 -6.21
CA GLY A 43 10.13 8.36 -5.86
C GLY A 43 10.94 8.12 -7.12
N GLY A 44 10.61 7.06 -7.86
CA GLY A 44 11.18 6.81 -9.18
C GLY A 44 12.05 5.56 -9.15
N ALA A 45 13.36 5.67 -9.33
CA ALA A 45 14.24 4.51 -9.31
C ALA A 45 15.41 4.73 -8.36
N GLY A 46 15.63 3.80 -7.46
CA GLY A 46 16.59 3.93 -6.36
C GLY A 46 15.97 3.39 -5.08
N ALA A 47 16.71 3.44 -3.98
CA ALA A 47 16.18 3.13 -2.66
C ALA A 47 15.77 4.43 -1.97
N ASP A 48 14.51 4.80 -2.13
CA ASP A 48 13.98 6.11 -1.75
C ASP A 48 13.47 6.16 -0.31
N LEU A 49 13.52 7.36 0.27
CA LEU A 49 12.99 7.71 1.58
C LEU A 49 11.92 8.78 1.40
N ILE A 50 10.65 8.40 1.50
CA ILE A 50 9.52 9.27 1.17
C ILE A 50 8.67 9.56 2.41
N PHE A 51 8.40 10.84 2.65
CA PHE A 51 7.49 11.34 3.68
C PHE A 51 6.37 12.13 2.99
N GLY A 52 5.12 11.66 3.09
CA GLY A 52 3.93 12.42 2.67
C GLY A 52 3.59 13.55 3.63
N ASP A 53 3.97 13.41 4.91
CA ASP A 53 3.77 14.40 5.96
C ASP A 53 2.28 14.61 6.29
N ALA A 54 1.62 15.68 5.84
CA ALA A 54 0.27 16.02 6.30
C ALA A 54 -0.69 16.32 5.17
N GLY A 55 -1.80 15.60 5.15
CA GLY A 55 -2.90 15.70 4.20
C GLY A 55 -3.15 14.34 3.56
N ASN A 56 -3.98 14.31 2.52
CA ASN A 56 -4.34 13.04 1.88
C ASN A 56 -3.52 12.85 0.62
N ASP A 57 -2.50 12.02 0.71
CA ASP A 57 -1.44 11.89 -0.28
C ASP A 57 -1.61 10.65 -1.17
N VAL A 58 -1.04 10.74 -2.36
CA VAL A 58 -0.88 9.60 -3.28
C VAL A 58 0.61 9.40 -3.53
N ILE A 59 1.14 8.27 -3.09
CA ILE A 59 2.59 8.02 -3.07
C ILE A 59 2.92 6.74 -3.84
N GLU A 60 3.88 6.84 -4.74
CA GLU A 60 4.50 5.74 -5.48
C GLU A 60 5.99 5.73 -5.17
N GLY A 61 6.50 4.66 -4.54
CA GLY A 61 7.93 4.47 -4.27
C GLY A 61 8.70 4.33 -5.57
N GLY A 62 8.40 3.29 -6.33
CA GLY A 62 8.86 3.14 -7.70
C GLY A 62 9.63 1.84 -7.88
N ALA A 63 10.91 1.92 -8.19
CA ALA A 63 11.76 0.75 -8.41
C ALA A 63 12.96 0.79 -7.48
N GLY A 64 13.04 -0.18 -6.57
CA GLY A 64 14.12 -0.32 -5.61
C GLY A 64 13.54 -0.65 -4.25
N ASP A 65 14.38 -0.74 -3.22
CA ASP A 65 13.89 -1.09 -1.88
C ASP A 65 13.57 0.21 -1.11
N ASP A 66 12.31 0.64 -1.19
CA ASP A 66 11.84 1.95 -0.72
C ASP A 66 11.33 1.93 0.73
N ARG A 67 11.30 3.11 1.34
CA ARG A 67 10.59 3.34 2.60
C ARG A 67 9.68 4.55 2.49
N VAL A 68 8.40 4.32 2.74
CA VAL A 68 7.36 5.34 2.65
C VAL A 68 6.67 5.50 4.00
N TRP A 69 6.61 6.74 4.49
CA TRP A 69 5.72 7.18 5.56
C TRP A 69 4.68 8.09 4.92
N ALA A 70 3.43 7.64 4.87
CA ALA A 70 2.35 8.38 4.23
C ALA A 70 1.97 9.60 5.08
N GLY A 71 1.76 9.40 6.38
CA GLY A 71 1.72 10.50 7.34
C GLY A 71 0.33 10.70 7.92
N ALA A 72 -0.09 11.95 8.07
CA ALA A 72 -1.38 12.26 8.66
C ALA A 72 -2.42 12.59 7.58
N GLY A 73 -3.43 11.74 7.42
CA GLY A 73 -4.51 11.93 6.46
C GLY A 73 -4.97 10.58 5.91
N ASP A 74 -5.93 10.59 4.99
CA ASP A 74 -6.35 9.34 4.35
C ASP A 74 -5.51 9.13 3.08
N ASP A 75 -4.46 8.32 3.17
CA ASP A 75 -3.43 8.22 2.14
C ASP A 75 -3.61 7.00 1.22
N THR A 76 -2.99 7.06 0.05
CA THR A 76 -2.89 5.93 -0.88
C THR A 76 -1.44 5.69 -1.27
N VAL A 77 -0.90 4.52 -0.91
CA VAL A 77 0.42 4.06 -1.35
C VAL A 77 0.24 3.04 -2.47
N ILE A 78 0.84 3.29 -3.63
CA ILE A 78 0.70 2.51 -4.86
C ILE A 78 1.98 1.70 -5.10
N ALA A 79 1.84 0.39 -5.23
CA ALA A 79 2.93 -0.49 -5.62
C ALA A 79 3.03 -0.62 -7.15
N THR A 80 4.24 -0.70 -7.69
CA THR A 80 4.46 -0.70 -9.14
C THR A 80 5.00 -2.02 -9.69
N LEU A 81 5.16 -2.11 -11.02
CA LEU A 81 5.78 -3.26 -11.66
C LEU A 81 7.30 -3.12 -11.66
N ASN A 82 8.00 -4.19 -11.26
CA ASN A 82 9.46 -4.24 -11.08
C ASN A 82 9.93 -3.45 -9.86
N ASP A 83 9.07 -3.37 -8.86
CA ASP A 83 9.38 -2.84 -7.54
C ASP A 83 10.37 -3.72 -6.78
N GLY A 84 11.00 -3.14 -5.75
CA GLY A 84 11.86 -3.87 -4.82
C GLY A 84 11.09 -4.40 -3.63
N ASN A 85 11.75 -4.59 -2.49
CA ASN A 85 11.11 -5.04 -1.27
C ASN A 85 10.94 -3.88 -0.31
N ASP A 86 9.71 -3.42 -0.17
CA ASP A 86 9.47 -2.12 0.45
C ASP A 86 8.98 -2.21 1.88
N VAL A 87 9.04 -1.05 2.54
CA VAL A 87 8.43 -0.84 3.84
C VAL A 87 7.54 0.39 3.81
N TYR A 88 6.23 0.17 3.96
CA TYR A 88 5.24 1.24 3.96
C TYR A 88 4.64 1.46 5.36
N TYR A 89 4.41 2.71 5.73
CA TYR A 89 3.74 3.11 6.96
C TYR A 89 2.61 4.08 6.58
N GLY A 90 1.35 3.70 6.83
CA GLY A 90 0.21 4.61 6.63
C GLY A 90 0.19 5.74 7.67
N GLU A 91 0.49 5.39 8.92
CA GLU A 91 0.48 6.29 10.09
C GLU A 91 -0.92 6.69 10.55
N ASP A 92 -1.29 7.97 10.51
CA ASP A 92 -2.52 8.51 11.13
C ASP A 92 -3.59 8.71 10.07
N GLY A 93 -4.57 7.81 9.96
CA GLY A 93 -5.58 7.97 8.93
C GLY A 93 -6.44 6.75 8.66
N ILE A 94 -7.11 6.78 7.50
CA ILE A 94 -7.65 5.59 6.85
C ILE A 94 -6.88 5.41 5.54
N ASP A 95 -5.85 4.57 5.60
CA ASP A 95 -4.88 4.45 4.52
C ASP A 95 -5.16 3.25 3.62
N THR A 96 -4.78 3.40 2.37
CA THR A 96 -5.02 2.41 1.31
C THR A 96 -3.70 1.95 0.71
N LEU A 97 -3.48 0.64 0.73
CA LEU A 97 -2.39 0.02 0.00
C LEU A 97 -2.92 -0.54 -1.33
N ASP A 98 -2.44 0.02 -2.44
CA ASP A 98 -2.97 -0.23 -3.78
C ASP A 98 -2.00 -1.01 -4.66
N TYR A 99 -2.35 -2.25 -4.98
CA TYR A 99 -1.64 -3.15 -5.89
C TYR A 99 -2.37 -3.34 -7.22
N ALA A 100 -3.37 -2.52 -7.57
CA ALA A 100 -4.25 -2.72 -8.72
C ALA A 100 -3.54 -2.85 -10.07
N ALA A 101 -2.30 -2.37 -10.19
CA ALA A 101 -1.52 -2.44 -11.42
C ALA A 101 -0.91 -3.83 -11.70
N THR A 102 -0.80 -4.71 -10.68
CA THR A 102 -0.14 -6.00 -10.85
C THR A 102 -1.05 -7.04 -11.49
N SER A 103 -0.50 -7.87 -12.38
CA SER A 103 -1.20 -9.04 -12.92
C SER A 103 -0.75 -10.35 -12.26
N ALA A 104 0.06 -10.25 -11.21
CA ALA A 104 0.57 -11.41 -10.50
C ALA A 104 -0.40 -11.84 -9.40
N ASN A 105 -0.38 -13.13 -9.09
CA ASN A 105 -1.08 -13.64 -7.91
C ASN A 105 -0.35 -13.15 -6.66
N LEU A 106 -1.05 -12.41 -5.82
CA LEU A 106 -0.57 -11.89 -4.56
C LEU A 106 -0.88 -12.86 -3.42
N THR A 107 0.05 -12.98 -2.50
CA THR A 107 -0.17 -13.54 -1.16
C THR A 107 -0.06 -12.40 -0.16
N VAL A 108 -1.21 -12.04 0.42
CA VAL A 108 -1.37 -10.89 1.31
C VAL A 108 -1.71 -11.38 2.71
N ASP A 109 -1.04 -10.82 3.71
CA ASP A 109 -1.37 -10.91 5.12
C ASP A 109 -1.58 -9.48 5.63
N LEU A 110 -2.84 -9.12 5.94
CA LEU A 110 -3.18 -7.80 6.48
C LEU A 110 -2.73 -7.62 7.95
N GLY A 111 -2.03 -8.61 8.51
CA GLY A 111 -1.47 -8.55 9.85
C GLY A 111 -2.51 -8.79 10.94
N ASN A 112 -2.21 -8.32 12.14
CA ASN A 112 -3.04 -8.52 13.34
C ASN A 112 -3.61 -7.18 13.86
N GLY A 113 -4.10 -6.33 12.96
CA GLY A 113 -4.67 -5.01 13.25
C GLY A 113 -3.81 -3.85 12.72
N PHE A 114 -4.38 -2.63 12.77
CA PHE A 114 -3.87 -1.44 12.09
C PHE A 114 -2.35 -1.21 12.28
N ASN A 115 -1.81 -1.30 13.50
CA ASN A 115 -0.37 -1.03 13.74
C ASN A 115 0.54 -2.27 13.76
N GLN A 116 0.07 -3.40 13.22
CA GLN A 116 0.85 -4.63 13.18
C GLN A 116 1.35 -4.89 11.77
N ARG A 117 2.55 -5.48 11.68
CA ARG A 117 3.19 -5.77 10.40
C ARG A 117 2.27 -6.66 9.53
N GLY A 118 1.84 -6.12 8.41
CA GLY A 118 1.32 -6.88 7.28
C GLY A 118 2.42 -7.23 6.28
N SER A 119 2.07 -8.01 5.26
CA SER A 119 2.96 -8.29 4.14
C SER A 119 2.20 -8.56 2.85
N VAL A 120 2.77 -8.13 1.73
CA VAL A 120 2.36 -8.53 0.39
C VAL A 120 3.54 -9.23 -0.27
N SER A 121 3.28 -10.27 -1.04
CA SER A 121 4.32 -10.90 -1.86
C SER A 121 3.72 -11.50 -3.11
N GLY A 122 4.47 -11.48 -4.21
CA GLY A 122 4.04 -12.10 -5.46
C GLY A 122 4.44 -11.29 -6.68
N GLY A 123 4.74 -11.98 -7.77
CA GLY A 123 5.05 -11.30 -9.04
C GLY A 123 6.36 -10.51 -9.03
N THR A 124 6.30 -9.35 -9.67
CA THR A 124 7.41 -8.42 -9.86
C THR A 124 7.29 -7.17 -8.98
N THR A 125 6.41 -7.17 -7.98
CA THR A 125 6.30 -6.07 -7.01
C THR A 125 7.16 -6.31 -5.77
N GLY A 126 7.97 -7.38 -5.77
CA GLY A 126 8.77 -7.77 -4.61
C GLY A 126 7.99 -8.39 -3.44
N SER A 127 8.56 -8.24 -2.25
CA SER A 127 8.07 -8.80 -0.99
C SER A 127 8.02 -7.72 0.08
N ASP A 128 6.88 -7.08 0.15
CA ASP A 128 6.72 -5.83 0.88
C ASP A 128 6.17 -6.05 2.28
N THR A 129 6.42 -5.06 3.12
CA THR A 129 5.95 -5.02 4.49
C THR A 129 5.26 -3.71 4.74
N PHE A 130 4.17 -3.74 5.50
CA PHE A 130 3.43 -2.53 5.76
C PHE A 130 2.87 -2.48 7.18
N TYR A 131 2.55 -1.27 7.61
CA TYR A 131 1.99 -0.94 8.93
C TYR A 131 1.01 0.20 8.76
N GLY A 132 -0.08 0.20 9.53
CA GLY A 132 -1.04 1.31 9.55
C GLY A 132 -1.92 1.40 8.32
N PHE A 133 -2.26 0.28 7.66
CA PHE A 133 -3.16 0.30 6.50
C PHE A 133 -4.49 -0.36 6.82
N GLU A 134 -5.57 0.39 6.65
CA GLU A 134 -6.95 -0.02 6.85
C GLU A 134 -7.50 -0.73 5.60
N ASN A 135 -7.06 -0.31 4.42
CA ASN A 135 -7.60 -0.75 3.14
C ASN A 135 -6.54 -1.42 2.26
N PHE A 136 -6.99 -2.37 1.46
CA PHE A 136 -6.15 -3.06 0.48
C PHE A 136 -6.87 -3.24 -0.84
N ILE A 137 -6.17 -2.98 -1.95
CA ILE A 137 -6.66 -3.18 -3.31
C ILE A 137 -5.74 -4.16 -4.02
N GLY A 138 -6.28 -5.31 -4.41
CA GLY A 138 -5.62 -6.36 -5.18
C GLY A 138 -5.59 -6.10 -6.68
N GLY A 139 -4.85 -6.95 -7.38
CA GLY A 139 -4.50 -6.78 -8.79
C GLY A 139 -5.45 -7.50 -9.75
N PHE A 140 -4.89 -7.99 -10.85
CA PHE A 140 -5.58 -8.87 -11.80
C PHE A 140 -5.28 -10.36 -11.58
N GLY A 141 -4.52 -10.67 -10.52
CA GLY A 141 -4.08 -12.02 -10.19
C GLY A 141 -5.17 -12.83 -9.51
N HIS A 142 -4.90 -14.12 -9.29
CA HIS A 142 -5.71 -14.92 -8.39
C HIS A 142 -5.14 -14.81 -6.98
N ASP A 143 -5.63 -13.83 -6.22
CA ASP A 143 -5.00 -13.38 -5.00
C ASP A 143 -5.45 -14.19 -3.79
N THR A 144 -4.58 -14.31 -2.80
CA THR A 144 -4.91 -14.89 -1.50
C THR A 144 -4.69 -13.84 -0.43
N ILE A 145 -5.79 -13.36 0.15
CA ILE A 145 -5.77 -12.27 1.11
C ILE A 145 -6.18 -12.80 2.48
N THR A 146 -5.24 -12.78 3.43
CA THR A 146 -5.51 -13.14 4.82
C THR A 146 -5.93 -11.90 5.59
N ALA A 147 -7.18 -11.89 6.06
CA ALA A 147 -7.78 -10.77 6.77
C ALA A 147 -7.18 -10.58 8.16
N SER A 148 -7.20 -9.34 8.64
CA SER A 148 -6.73 -8.96 9.97
C SER A 148 -7.88 -8.87 10.98
N SER A 149 -7.59 -8.60 12.25
CA SER A 149 -8.63 -8.30 13.25
C SER A 149 -9.10 -6.84 13.24
N ALA A 150 -8.47 -5.99 12.41
CA ALA A 150 -8.96 -4.65 12.13
C ALA A 150 -10.16 -4.72 11.20
N VAL A 151 -10.98 -3.66 11.20
CA VAL A 151 -12.06 -3.51 10.23
C VAL A 151 -11.43 -2.98 8.95
N ASN A 152 -11.36 -3.83 7.92
CA ASN A 152 -10.71 -3.49 6.66
C ASN A 152 -11.73 -3.26 5.53
N VAL A 153 -11.35 -2.42 4.56
CA VAL A 153 -11.97 -2.43 3.23
C VAL A 153 -11.03 -3.14 2.27
N ILE A 154 -11.49 -4.24 1.71
CA ILE A 154 -10.66 -5.11 0.86
C ILE A 154 -11.30 -5.19 -0.51
N ASP A 155 -10.53 -4.89 -1.55
CA ASP A 155 -10.87 -5.25 -2.93
C ASP A 155 -9.88 -6.32 -3.40
N GLY A 156 -10.37 -7.47 -3.88
CA GLY A 156 -9.52 -8.51 -4.47
C GLY A 156 -9.03 -8.14 -5.86
N GLY A 157 -9.71 -7.21 -6.54
CA GLY A 157 -9.44 -6.84 -7.91
C GLY A 157 -10.14 -7.76 -8.92
N LEU A 158 -9.46 -8.08 -10.02
CA LEU A 158 -9.93 -9.11 -10.96
C LEU A 158 -9.22 -10.41 -10.64
N GLY A 159 -9.88 -11.53 -10.87
CA GLY A 159 -9.26 -12.82 -10.59
C GLY A 159 -10.26 -13.81 -10.04
N ASP A 160 -9.71 -14.90 -9.50
CA ASP A 160 -10.45 -15.84 -8.66
C ASP A 160 -9.77 -15.76 -7.30
N ASP A 161 -10.25 -14.85 -6.45
CA ASP A 161 -9.56 -14.48 -5.22
C ASP A 161 -10.01 -15.31 -4.03
N VAL A 162 -9.14 -15.42 -3.02
CA VAL A 162 -9.43 -16.14 -1.78
C VAL A 162 -9.23 -15.23 -0.57
N PHE A 163 -10.35 -14.86 0.06
CA PHE A 163 -10.38 -14.09 1.31
C PHE A 163 -10.36 -15.06 2.49
N LYS A 164 -9.23 -15.14 3.18
CA LYS A 164 -8.98 -16.06 4.30
C LYS A 164 -9.23 -15.39 5.64
N PHE A 165 -10.06 -16.03 6.44
CA PHE A 165 -10.31 -15.66 7.83
C PHE A 165 -9.79 -16.78 8.74
N THR A 166 -8.83 -16.47 9.60
CA THR A 166 -8.15 -17.46 10.44
C THR A 166 -8.65 -17.48 11.89
N SER A 167 -9.42 -16.48 12.30
CA SER A 167 -10.11 -16.48 13.60
C SER A 167 -11.41 -15.67 13.53
N ALA A 168 -12.29 -15.85 14.52
CA ALA A 168 -13.50 -15.03 14.64
C ALA A 168 -13.21 -13.53 14.81
N ALA A 169 -12.05 -13.18 15.38
CA ALA A 169 -11.63 -11.79 15.47
C ALA A 169 -11.27 -11.20 14.09
N ASN A 170 -10.77 -12.04 13.17
CA ASN A 170 -10.42 -11.60 11.82
C ASN A 170 -11.66 -11.36 10.93
N ALA A 171 -12.84 -11.86 11.30
CA ALA A 171 -14.05 -11.75 10.48
C ALA A 171 -14.96 -10.59 10.92
N ASN A 172 -14.41 -9.61 11.66
CA ASN A 172 -15.21 -8.62 12.36
C ASN A 172 -15.29 -7.30 11.60
N GLY A 173 -16.34 -7.15 10.78
CA GLY A 173 -16.74 -5.85 10.23
C GLY A 173 -16.14 -5.50 8.87
N ASP A 174 -15.30 -6.37 8.31
CA ASP A 174 -14.69 -6.13 7.00
C ASP A 174 -15.72 -5.99 5.89
N THR A 175 -15.42 -5.08 4.96
CA THR A 175 -16.17 -4.93 3.71
C THR A 175 -15.32 -5.45 2.56
N ILE A 176 -15.83 -6.43 1.84
CA ILE A 176 -15.20 -6.96 0.62
C ILE A 176 -15.90 -6.37 -0.60
N TYR A 177 -15.16 -5.62 -1.41
CA TYR A 177 -15.54 -5.17 -2.74
C TYR A 177 -15.00 -6.13 -3.81
N GLY A 178 -15.34 -5.86 -5.06
CA GLY A 178 -14.81 -6.61 -6.20
C GLY A 178 -15.39 -8.00 -6.41
N PHE A 179 -16.00 -8.66 -5.40
CA PHE A 179 -16.34 -10.09 -5.42
C PHE A 179 -17.00 -10.61 -6.72
N GLN A 180 -16.25 -11.39 -7.49
CA GLN A 180 -16.58 -11.91 -8.82
C GLN A 180 -16.95 -13.39 -8.81
N THR A 181 -17.26 -13.91 -10.00
CA THR A 181 -17.42 -15.35 -10.19
C THR A 181 -16.05 -16.02 -10.19
N GLY A 182 -15.78 -16.86 -9.19
CA GLY A 182 -14.49 -17.52 -9.02
C GLY A 182 -13.99 -17.34 -7.60
N ASP A 183 -14.24 -16.16 -7.05
CA ASP A 183 -13.85 -15.75 -5.71
C ASP A 183 -14.47 -16.61 -4.62
N ARG A 184 -13.72 -16.72 -3.52
CA ARG A 184 -14.07 -17.56 -2.39
C ARG A 184 -13.74 -16.88 -1.09
N ILE A 185 -14.59 -17.13 -0.11
CA ILE A 185 -14.28 -16.86 1.29
C ILE A 185 -13.88 -18.19 1.93
N ASP A 186 -12.70 -18.21 2.53
CA ASP A 186 -12.11 -19.37 3.19
C ASP A 186 -12.13 -19.19 4.72
N PHE A 187 -12.99 -19.96 5.36
CA PHE A 187 -13.12 -20.04 6.81
C PHE A 187 -12.45 -21.28 7.41
N THR A 188 -11.71 -22.07 6.63
CA THR A 188 -11.13 -23.35 7.10
C THR A 188 -10.09 -23.18 8.21
N GLY A 189 -9.49 -21.99 8.32
CA GLY A 189 -8.59 -21.60 9.41
C GLY A 189 -9.30 -21.27 10.72
N MET A 190 -10.59 -20.91 10.68
CA MET A 190 -11.38 -20.68 11.88
C MET A 190 -11.70 -22.04 12.50
N GLY A 191 -11.09 -22.36 13.65
CA GLY A 191 -11.42 -23.57 14.40
C GLY A 191 -12.94 -23.74 14.56
N ALA A 192 -13.42 -25.00 14.64
CA ALA A 192 -14.84 -25.33 14.58
C ALA A 192 -15.72 -24.34 15.38
N MET A 193 -16.62 -23.65 14.68
CA MET A 193 -17.65 -22.80 15.31
C MET A 193 -18.40 -23.65 16.34
N LYS A 194 -18.15 -23.42 17.63
CA LYS A 194 -18.85 -24.08 18.73
C LYS A 194 -20.05 -23.26 19.18
#